data_AF-A0AAJ0LS00-F1
#
_entry.id   AF-A0AAJ0LS00-F1
#
_cell.length_a   1.000
_cell.length_b   1.000
_cell.length_c   1.000
_cell.angle_alpha   90.00
_cell.angle_beta   90.00
_cell.angle_gamma   90.00
#
_symmetry.space_group_name_H-M   'P 1'
#
loop_
_entity.id
_entity.type
_entity.pdbx_description
1 polymer ?
#
loop_
_entity_poly.entity_id
_entity_poly.type
_entity_poly.pdbx_seq_one_letter_code
_entity_poly.pdbx_strand_id
1 'polypeptide(L)'
;MNKMAIDELGSLYGLSVPEVCALDDAMRVLQAAAAANRAFFIIKFDGERATKRFTVIFNAPDLQRGIVRMDGDEMGECIDYALMELINLKRSGEIQ
;
A
#
# COMPACT_ATOMS: atom_id res chain seq x y z
N MET A 1 2.98 -2.79 -11.61
CA MET A 1 1.81 -2.43 -10.79
C MET A 1 0.68 -3.40 -11.07
N ASN A 2 0.30 -4.14 -10.05
CA ASN A 2 -0.59 -5.28 -10.10
C ASN A 2 -2.04 -4.84 -9.99
N LYS A 3 -2.72 -4.73 -11.14
CA LYS A 3 -4.14 -4.32 -11.21
C LYS A 3 -5.05 -5.20 -10.36
N MET A 4 -4.83 -6.51 -10.32
CA MET A 4 -5.65 -7.42 -9.52
C MET A 4 -5.57 -7.07 -8.02
N ALA A 5 -4.37 -6.71 -7.53
CA ALA A 5 -4.20 -6.32 -6.13
C ALA A 5 -4.88 -4.97 -5.82
N ILE A 6 -4.86 -4.03 -6.78
CA ILE A 6 -5.58 -2.75 -6.64
C ILE A 6 -7.09 -3.01 -6.53
N ASP A 7 -7.65 -3.78 -7.48
CA ASP A 7 -9.08 -4.08 -7.54
C ASP A 7 -9.55 -4.86 -6.30
N GLU A 8 -8.74 -5.82 -5.86
CA GLU A 8 -9.01 -6.64 -4.67
C GLU A 8 -9.00 -5.81 -3.38
N LEU A 9 -7.98 -4.99 -3.17
CA LEU A 9 -7.93 -4.10 -2.01
C LEU A 9 -9.08 -3.08 -2.05
N GLY A 10 -9.37 -2.52 -3.23
CA GLY A 10 -10.51 -1.63 -3.44
C GLY A 10 -11.83 -2.29 -3.04
N SER A 11 -12.06 -3.53 -3.48
CA SER A 11 -13.24 -4.31 -3.11
C SER A 11 -13.35 -4.53 -1.60
N LEU A 12 -12.24 -4.85 -0.92
CA LEU A 12 -12.20 -5.03 0.54
C LEU A 12 -12.53 -3.75 1.33
N TYR A 13 -12.36 -2.57 0.72
CA TYR A 13 -12.73 -1.27 1.28
C TYR A 13 -14.02 -0.69 0.68
N GLY A 14 -14.76 -1.45 -0.13
CA GLY A 14 -16.03 -1.02 -0.72
C GLY A 14 -15.89 0.11 -1.75
N LEU A 15 -14.72 0.25 -2.36
CA LEU A 15 -14.45 1.24 -3.40
C LEU A 15 -14.73 0.64 -4.79
N SER A 16 -15.35 1.43 -5.66
CA SER A 16 -15.17 1.23 -7.10
C SER A 16 -13.98 2.09 -7.54
N VAL A 17 -13.02 1.45 -8.19
CA VAL A 17 -11.84 2.11 -8.70
C VAL A 17 -12.12 2.44 -10.17
N PRO A 18 -12.39 3.71 -10.51
CA PRO A 18 -12.57 4.07 -11.91
C PRO A 18 -11.22 3.91 -12.60
N GLU A 19 -11.15 3.10 -13.66
CA GLU A 19 -9.89 2.78 -14.36
C GLU A 19 -9.31 4.01 -15.08
N VAL A 20 -8.66 4.91 -14.33
CA VAL A 20 -8.08 6.14 -14.85
C VAL A 20 -6.59 5.96 -15.11
N CYS A 21 -5.85 5.49 -14.09
CA CYS A 21 -4.40 5.34 -14.13
C CYS A 21 -3.98 4.42 -12.97
N ALA A 22 -3.18 3.39 -13.26
CA ALA A 22 -2.79 2.39 -12.26
C ALA A 22 -2.17 3.00 -10.99
N LEU A 23 -1.37 4.07 -11.12
CA LEU A 23 -0.78 4.75 -9.97
C LEU A 23 -1.83 5.46 -9.12
N ASP A 24 -2.69 6.26 -9.74
CA ASP A 24 -3.75 6.98 -9.03
C ASP A 24 -4.73 6.03 -8.37
N ASP A 25 -5.04 4.93 -9.05
CA ASP A 25 -5.92 3.87 -8.59
C ASP A 25 -5.34 3.15 -7.36
N ALA A 26 -4.05 2.80 -7.40
CA ALA A 26 -3.35 2.27 -6.24
C ALA A 26 -3.32 3.28 -5.08
N MET A 27 -3.03 4.56 -5.36
CA MET A 27 -2.98 5.59 -4.32
C MET A 27 -4.33 5.76 -3.63
N ARG A 28 -5.44 5.71 -4.39
CA ARG A 28 -6.79 5.79 -3.83
C ARG A 28 -7.10 4.65 -2.87
N VAL A 29 -6.82 3.41 -3.26
CA VAL A 29 -7.09 2.26 -2.39
C VAL A 29 -6.18 2.25 -1.16
N LEU A 30 -4.91 2.66 -1.30
CA LEU A 30 -3.97 2.80 -0.18
C LEU A 30 -4.37 3.91 0.78
N GLN A 31 -4.86 5.05 0.27
CA GLN A 31 -5.40 6.14 1.08
C GLN A 31 -6.63 5.70 1.86
N ALA A 32 -7.55 4.95 1.25
CA ALA A 32 -8.71 4.41 1.94
C ALA A 32 -8.33 3.40 3.03
N ALA A 33 -7.39 2.50 2.74
CA ALA A 33 -6.85 1.58 3.74
C ALA A 33 -6.22 2.34 4.91
N ALA A 34 -5.46 3.40 4.63
CA ALA A 34 -4.84 4.22 5.67
C ALA A 34 -5.89 4.98 6.51
N ALA A 35 -6.89 5.58 5.86
CA ALA A 35 -7.97 6.30 6.53
C ALA A 35 -8.79 5.38 7.45
N ALA A 36 -9.16 4.18 6.99
CA ALA A 36 -9.90 3.19 7.78
C ALA A 36 -9.13 2.74 9.02
N ASN A 37 -7.79 2.76 8.95
CA ASN A 37 -6.92 2.25 10.01
C ASN A 37 -6.25 3.31 10.86
N ARG A 38 -6.60 4.59 10.67
CA ARG A 38 -5.90 5.73 11.30
C ARG A 38 -4.37 5.63 11.10
N ALA A 39 -3.98 5.08 9.96
CA ALA A 39 -2.61 4.78 9.62
C ALA A 39 -2.02 5.92 8.79
N PHE A 40 -0.69 5.95 8.70
CA PHE A 40 -0.01 6.72 7.69
C PHE A 40 0.56 5.81 6.61
N PHE A 41 0.49 6.28 5.37
CA PHE A 41 1.14 5.67 4.22
C PHE A 41 2.16 6.66 3.64
N ILE A 42 3.41 6.24 3.50
CA ILE A 42 4.51 7.07 3.00
C ILE A 42 5.14 6.36 1.80
N ILE A 43 5.35 7.11 0.72
CA ILE A 43 6.27 6.76 -0.37
C ILE A 43 7.40 7.77 -0.32
N LYS A 44 8.64 7.30 -0.19
CA LYS A 44 9.85 8.12 -0.23
C LYS A 44 10.70 7.70 -1.42
N PHE A 45 11.19 8.68 -2.17
CA PHE A 45 12.33 8.52 -3.07
C PHE A 45 13.62 8.99 -2.39
N ASP A 46 14.66 8.18 -2.44
CA ASP A 46 15.98 8.42 -1.86
C ASP A 46 17.02 8.44 -2.99
N GLY A 47 17.36 9.66 -3.45
CA GLY A 47 18.28 9.87 -4.56
C GLY A 47 19.76 9.71 -4.22
N GLU A 48 20.10 9.54 -2.93
CA GLU A 48 21.49 9.38 -2.49
C GLU A 48 21.96 7.92 -2.56
N ARG A 49 21.00 6.98 -2.59
CA ARG A 49 21.30 5.55 -2.60
C ARG A 49 21.49 5.04 -4.02
N ALA A 50 22.54 4.26 -4.24
CA ALA A 50 22.77 3.55 -5.49
C ALA A 50 21.74 2.43 -5.75
N THR A 51 21.20 1.83 -4.67
CA THR A 51 20.17 0.78 -4.69
C THR A 51 19.14 1.05 -3.61
N LYS A 52 17.94 0.50 -3.72
CA LYS A 52 16.80 0.72 -2.81
C LYS A 52 16.40 2.19 -2.75
N ARG A 53 16.20 2.77 -3.94
CA ARG A 53 15.87 4.19 -4.14
C ARG A 53 14.45 4.55 -3.70
N PHE A 54 13.58 3.57 -3.52
CA PHE A 54 12.21 3.80 -3.05
C PHE A 54 11.99 3.09 -1.72
N THR A 55 11.25 3.76 -0.84
CA THR A 55 10.78 3.19 0.42
C THR A 55 9.28 3.42 0.50
N VAL A 56 8.52 2.37 0.79
CA VAL A 56 7.11 2.46 1.17
C VAL A 56 6.93 2.04 2.62
N ILE A 57 6.06 2.75 3.33
CA ILE A 57 5.76 2.49 4.73
C ILE A 57 4.25 2.59 4.93
N PHE A 58 3.66 1.57 5.54
CA PHE A 58 2.33 1.65 6.15
C PHE A 58 2.46 1.34 7.64
N ASN A 59 1.94 2.22 8.47
CA ASN A 59 1.95 2.03 9.92
C ASN A 59 0.61 2.47 10.51
N ALA A 60 -0.05 1.55 11.20
CA ALA A 60 -1.28 1.79 11.95
C ALA A 60 -1.02 1.58 13.44
N PRO A 61 -1.63 2.37 14.33
CA PRO A 61 -1.41 2.27 15.78
C PRO A 61 -1.76 0.89 16.35
N ASP A 62 -2.76 0.22 15.77
CA ASP A 62 -3.29 -1.05 16.27
C ASP A 62 -2.69 -2.28 15.56
N LEU A 63 -1.71 -2.08 14.67
CA LEU A 63 -1.09 -3.16 13.91
C LEU A 63 -0.07 -3.93 14.76
N GLN A 64 -0.44 -5.13 15.23
CA GLN A 64 0.38 -5.91 16.17
C GLN A 64 1.74 -6.33 15.59
N ARG A 65 1.82 -6.59 14.28
CA ARG A 65 3.08 -6.97 13.61
C ARG A 65 4.04 -5.80 13.39
N GLY A 66 3.72 -4.59 13.85
CA GLY A 66 4.53 -3.40 13.71
C GLY A 66 4.25 -2.65 12.40
N ILE A 67 5.26 -2.48 11.56
CA ILE A 67 5.21 -1.62 10.38
C ILE A 67 5.32 -2.47 9.11
N VAL A 68 4.48 -2.19 8.11
CA VAL A 68 4.69 -2.72 6.75
C VAL A 68 5.69 -1.80 6.06
N ARG A 69 6.84 -2.34 5.66
CA ARG A 69 7.90 -1.58 5.03
C ARG A 69 8.56 -2.37 3.92
N MET A 70 8.77 -1.73 2.78
CA MET A 70 9.64 -2.24 1.73
C MET A 70 10.55 -1.14 1.21
N ASP A 71 11.82 -1.51 1.00
CA ASP A 71 12.84 -0.70 0.35
C ASP A 71 13.22 -1.41 -0.96
N GLY A 72 13.08 -0.74 -2.12
CA GLY A 72 13.25 -1.34 -3.44
C GLY A 72 13.79 -0.37 -4.50
N ASP A 73 14.22 -0.90 -5.64
CA ASP A 73 14.84 -0.11 -6.72
C ASP A 73 13.82 0.57 -7.64
N GLU A 74 12.60 0.03 -7.65
CA GLU A 74 11.46 0.50 -8.43
C GLU A 74 10.26 0.82 -7.53
N MET A 75 9.61 1.95 -7.80
CA MET A 75 8.41 2.36 -7.07
C MET A 75 7.26 1.36 -7.22
N GLY A 76 7.07 0.83 -8.43
CA GLY A 76 5.98 -0.10 -8.73
C GLY A 76 6.07 -1.40 -7.92
N GLU A 77 7.27 -1.96 -7.78
CA GLU A 77 7.53 -3.15 -6.95
C GLU A 77 7.16 -2.89 -5.48
N CYS A 78 7.60 -1.74 -4.94
CA CYS A 78 7.30 -1.37 -3.56
C CYS A 78 5.79 -1.22 -3.32
N ILE A 79 5.09 -0.56 -4.24
CA ILE A 79 3.62 -0.41 -4.16
C ILE A 79 2.93 -1.76 -4.25
N ASP A 80 3.35 -2.64 -5.17
CA ASP A 80 2.76 -3.97 -5.35
C ASP A 80 2.91 -4.83 -4.08
N TYR A 81 4.07 -4.76 -3.42
CA TYR A 81 4.25 -5.39 -2.11
C TYR A 81 3.31 -4.82 -1.05
N ALA A 82 3.20 -3.49 -0.94
CA ALA A 82 2.33 -2.85 0.04
C ALA A 82 0.85 -3.23 -0.17
N LEU A 83 0.39 -3.28 -1.42
CA LEU A 83 -0.97 -3.73 -1.76
C LEU A 83 -1.22 -5.17 -1.28
N MET A 84 -0.33 -6.10 -1.61
CA MET A 84 -0.45 -7.50 -1.20
C MET A 84 -0.42 -7.68 0.32
N GLU A 85 0.46 -6.97 1.01
CA GLU A 85 0.54 -7.02 2.47
C GLU A 85 -0.72 -6.49 3.14
N LEU A 86 -1.31 -5.41 2.62
CA LEU A 86 -2.55 -4.86 3.15
C LEU A 86 -3.76 -5.77 2.88
N ILE A 87 -3.81 -6.44 1.72
CA ILE A 87 -4.82 -7.47 1.44
C ILE A 87 -4.73 -8.58 2.48
N ASN A 88 -3.53 -9.09 2.74
CA ASN A 88 -3.31 -10.17 3.71
C ASN A 88 -3.74 -9.75 5.12
N LEU A 89 -3.31 -8.56 5.54
CA LEU A 89 -3.70 -7.98 6.83
C LEU A 89 -5.21 -7.83 6.97
N LYS A 90 -5.86 -7.26 5.96
CA LYS A 90 -7.31 -7.04 5.96
C LYS A 90 -8.08 -8.35 6.04
N ARG A 91 -7.64 -9.37 5.29
CA ARG A 91 -8.24 -10.72 5.32
C ARG A 91 -8.06 -11.43 6.66
N SER A 92 -6.92 -11.23 7.30
CA SER A 92 -6.63 -11.79 8.63
C SER A 92 -7.34 -11.06 9.78
N GLY A 93 -7.95 -9.89 9.50
CA GLY A 93 -8.58 -9.04 10.51
C GLY A 93 -7.60 -8.25 11.38
N GLU A 94 -6.32 -8.19 11.00
CA GLU A 94 -5.30 -7.41 11.70
C GLU A 94 -5.41 -5.90 11.44
N ILE A 95 -6.13 -5.50 10.38
CA ILE A 95 -6.49 -4.12 10.07
C ILE A 95 -7.97 -4.03 9.74
N GLN A 96 -8.57 -2.86 9.98
CA GLN A 96 -9.98 -2.57 9.73
C GLN A 96 -10.42 -2.79 8.31
#